data_AF-A0A852KVC9-F1
#
_entry.id   AF-A0A852KVC9-F1
#
_cell.length_a   1.000
_cell.length_b   1.000
_cell.length_c   1.000
_cell.angle_alpha   90.00
_cell.angle_beta   90.00
_cell.angle_gamma   90.00
#
_symmetry.space_group_name_H-M   'P 1'
#
loop_
_entity.id
_entity.type
_entity.pdbx_description
1 polymer ?
#
loop_
_entity_poly.entity_id
_entity_poly.type
_entity_poly.pdbx_seq_one_letter_code
_entity_poly.pdbx_strand_id
1 'polypeptide(L)'
;MGVQGLTRLVEERGACFAELRLRDTKLVIDGSSLYHWLCFGCAADLRRGGDYGRFAAAVRDAFVQALRRLRVPFVQCFAEADRDIAGLAKRWGCPVLSLDSDFYVFDLPAGYCPLSHFQWRGARAADGEQGCYVPARCFSVEKLCGSFGRLNKRLLPLFAVMSGNDHVDLAALDAFFVKARLASGKGGRRGRLRGLLRWLARFAEPAEAVDGVLRYLRKHRREEIGTLLCAAMEDYVPSEDKLEDFFKNGKYECEAARKADLPQWVLDALAKGKLAPFTSNVLTLRSTFLQVQVEDMQKPSAHRAALPIRQVIYGLLLNVSQNTEAASPSKQTDELPVVCEFDRLQNTLKKTFVQAASLPTEFCDDHFHLDKIMEVPMSRRQMLLLETLGVKMSFLESIPSHLQLPVAVTCYWIRCSEPEVKLHQLKALLLTIVSGELQRITNDPDPAVLCAEDDTIAWKEFLKWKEEKLQNDGFDLDAAHSFCQWQCCLQMGLYLNQLLGTPLSEPDISSRLYSGTLVHGLYQELKSTPSVENLFSLSPKMTQLYQVLLSTVES
;
A
#
# COMPACT_ATOMS: atom_id res chain seq x y z
N MET A 1 -2.11 -0.20 14.67
CA MET A 1 -3.38 -0.08 13.94
C MET A 1 -4.49 -0.62 14.85
N GLY A 2 -5.72 -0.16 14.66
CA GLY A 2 -6.88 -0.52 15.47
C GLY A 2 -7.02 0.18 16.84
N VAL A 3 -7.80 -0.43 17.74
CA VAL A 3 -8.14 0.07 19.09
C VAL A 3 -6.90 0.47 19.93
N GLN A 4 -6.74 1.79 20.11
CA GLN A 4 -5.58 2.37 20.79
C GLN A 4 -5.40 1.88 22.23
N GLY A 5 -4.29 1.18 22.49
CA GLY A 5 -3.87 0.71 23.82
C GLY A 5 -4.39 -0.69 24.19
N LEU A 6 -5.17 -1.34 23.32
CA LEU A 6 -5.68 -2.69 23.54
C LEU A 6 -4.55 -3.74 23.56
N THR A 7 -3.64 -3.71 22.58
CA THR A 7 -2.49 -4.64 22.52
C THR A 7 -1.73 -4.69 23.84
N ARG A 8 -1.37 -3.54 24.40
CA ARG A 8 -0.62 -3.45 25.65
C ARG A 8 -1.43 -3.93 26.87
N LEU A 9 -2.76 -3.79 26.84
CA LEU A 9 -3.64 -4.31 27.89
C LEU A 9 -3.71 -5.84 27.86
N VAL A 10 -3.73 -6.42 26.67
CA VAL A 10 -3.74 -7.87 26.45
C VAL A 10 -2.37 -8.49 26.78
N GLU A 11 -1.27 -7.87 26.35
CA GLU A 11 0.10 -8.33 26.63
C GLU A 11 0.44 -8.37 28.13
N GLU A 12 -0.05 -7.40 28.93
CA GLU A 12 0.08 -7.45 30.40
C GLU A 12 -0.57 -8.70 31.02
N ARG A 13 -1.51 -9.32 30.29
CA ARG A 13 -2.24 -10.52 30.68
C ARG A 13 -1.79 -11.69 29.83
N GLY A 14 -0.52 -12.07 29.95
CA GLY A 14 0.08 -13.18 29.20
C GLY A 14 -0.72 -14.49 29.22
N ALA A 15 -1.56 -14.72 30.24
CA ALA A 15 -2.49 -15.85 30.31
C ALA A 15 -3.53 -15.89 29.17
N CYS A 16 -3.75 -14.78 28.44
CA CYS A 16 -4.64 -14.75 27.27
C CYS A 16 -4.01 -15.42 26.04
N PHE A 17 -2.69 -15.67 26.06
CA PHE A 17 -1.96 -16.32 24.98
C PHE A 17 -1.72 -17.81 25.26
N ALA A 18 -1.68 -18.60 24.20
CA ALA A 18 -1.10 -19.94 24.17
C ALA A 18 0.14 -19.92 23.27
N GLU A 19 1.15 -20.72 23.60
CA GLU A 19 2.25 -21.00 22.68
C GLU A 19 1.71 -21.80 21.49
N LEU A 20 2.08 -21.40 20.27
CA LEU A 20 1.67 -22.01 19.03
C LEU A 20 2.92 -22.39 18.23
N ARG A 21 2.99 -23.65 17.80
CA ARG A 21 4.06 -24.16 16.94
C ARG A 21 3.54 -24.23 15.52
N LEU A 22 3.92 -23.26 14.69
CA LEU A 22 3.45 -23.18 13.31
C LEU A 22 4.28 -24.11 12.42
N ARG A 23 3.65 -25.19 11.97
CA ARG A 23 4.15 -26.14 10.98
C ARG A 23 2.96 -26.75 10.28
N ASP A 24 2.99 -26.81 8.94
CA ASP A 24 1.90 -27.36 8.11
C ASP A 24 0.51 -26.81 8.48
N THR A 25 0.48 -25.57 8.99
CA THR A 25 -0.71 -24.90 9.52
C THR A 25 -1.18 -23.85 8.53
N LYS A 26 -2.46 -23.93 8.12
CA LYS A 26 -3.07 -22.87 7.33
C LYS A 26 -3.13 -21.58 8.17
N LEU A 27 -2.82 -20.44 7.57
CA LEU A 27 -2.86 -19.13 8.22
C LEU A 27 -3.53 -18.14 7.27
N VAL A 28 -4.40 -17.28 7.81
CA VAL A 28 -4.83 -16.07 7.10
C VAL A 28 -3.94 -14.94 7.57
N ILE A 29 -3.33 -14.22 6.64
CA ILE A 29 -2.39 -13.16 6.94
C ILE A 29 -2.99 -11.84 6.47
N ASP A 30 -3.04 -10.87 7.37
CA ASP A 30 -3.27 -9.48 7.00
C ASP A 30 -2.05 -8.96 6.23
N GLY A 31 -2.21 -8.84 4.92
CA GLY A 31 -1.15 -8.40 4.02
C GLY A 31 -0.64 -6.99 4.37
N SER A 32 -1.54 -6.09 4.77
CA SER A 32 -1.19 -4.71 5.10
C SER A 32 -0.28 -4.64 6.31
N SER A 33 -0.70 -5.28 7.41
CA SER A 33 0.11 -5.40 8.61
C SER A 33 1.45 -6.09 8.35
N LEU A 34 1.47 -7.15 7.53
CA LEU A 34 2.69 -7.90 7.26
C LEU A 34 3.73 -7.06 6.51
N TYR A 35 3.38 -6.43 5.39
CA TYR A 35 4.39 -5.68 4.63
C TYR A 35 4.87 -4.46 5.43
N HIS A 36 4.00 -3.80 6.20
CA HIS A 36 4.40 -2.72 7.11
C HIS A 36 5.35 -3.20 8.20
N TRP A 37 5.06 -4.36 8.81
CA TRP A 37 5.93 -4.95 9.82
C TRP A 37 7.30 -5.33 9.27
N LEU A 38 7.36 -5.96 8.09
CA LEU A 38 8.62 -6.30 7.43
C LEU A 38 9.44 -5.05 7.12
N CYS A 39 8.76 -3.97 6.72
CA CYS A 39 9.39 -2.70 6.44
C CYS A 39 10.00 -2.01 7.66
N PHE A 40 9.26 -1.92 8.75
CA PHE A 40 9.80 -1.33 9.97
C PHE A 40 10.80 -2.23 10.69
N GLY A 41 10.73 -3.54 10.44
CA GLY A 41 11.69 -4.51 10.96
C GLY A 41 13.00 -4.56 10.16
N CYS A 42 13.06 -3.97 8.96
CA CYS A 42 14.30 -3.88 8.20
C CYS A 42 15.03 -2.57 8.53
N ALA A 43 16.36 -2.62 8.65
CA ALA A 43 17.20 -1.46 8.94
C ALA A 43 17.38 -0.54 7.70
N ALA A 44 16.35 -0.41 6.86
CA ALA A 44 16.40 0.39 5.65
C ALA A 44 16.51 1.89 5.97
N ASP A 45 17.31 2.62 5.19
CA ASP A 45 17.48 4.07 5.35
C ASP A 45 16.25 4.82 4.82
N LEU A 46 15.32 5.11 5.72
CA LEU A 46 14.10 5.85 5.43
C LEU A 46 14.35 7.32 5.07
N ARG A 47 15.55 7.89 5.21
CA ARG A 47 15.80 9.31 4.85
C ARG A 47 15.86 9.51 3.34
N ARG A 48 16.40 8.54 2.60
CA ARG A 48 16.71 8.63 1.16
C ARG A 48 15.61 8.07 0.27
N GLY A 49 14.37 8.06 0.77
CA GLY A 49 13.17 7.59 0.07
C GLY A 49 11.93 7.67 0.98
N GLY A 50 11.89 8.68 1.85
CA GLY A 50 11.16 8.60 3.11
C GLY A 50 9.65 8.76 3.14
N ASP A 51 9.16 9.10 4.33
CA ASP A 51 7.77 9.14 4.82
C ASP A 51 6.93 7.86 4.55
N TYR A 52 6.26 7.41 5.60
CA TYR A 52 5.67 6.10 5.75
C TYR A 52 4.71 5.74 4.62
N GLY A 53 3.91 6.69 4.13
CA GLY A 53 2.86 6.42 3.15
C GLY A 53 3.35 6.16 1.73
N ARG A 54 4.29 6.97 1.21
CA ARG A 54 4.87 6.75 -0.13
C ARG A 54 5.78 5.52 -0.13
N PHE A 55 6.58 5.36 0.92
CA PHE A 55 7.31 4.13 1.17
C PHE A 55 6.35 2.95 1.20
N ALA A 56 5.25 3.02 1.95
CA ALA A 56 4.24 1.96 2.00
C ALA A 56 3.60 1.64 0.65
N ALA A 57 3.36 2.63 -0.22
CA ALA A 57 2.81 2.37 -1.54
C ALA A 57 3.84 1.66 -2.45
N ALA A 58 5.09 2.12 -2.47
CA ALA A 58 6.17 1.45 -3.21
C ALA A 58 6.46 0.05 -2.63
N VAL A 59 6.43 -0.08 -1.31
CA VAL A 59 6.57 -1.35 -0.57
C VAL A 59 5.41 -2.27 -0.87
N ARG A 60 4.18 -1.77 -0.95
CA ARG A 60 3.01 -2.57 -1.34
C ARG A 60 3.21 -3.11 -2.75
N ASP A 61 3.59 -2.27 -3.71
CA ASP A 61 3.78 -2.74 -5.10
C ASP A 61 4.93 -3.76 -5.19
N ALA A 62 6.05 -3.49 -4.52
CA ALA A 62 7.15 -4.44 -4.36
C ALA A 62 6.70 -5.75 -3.69
N PHE A 63 5.85 -5.67 -2.66
CA PHE A 63 5.34 -6.81 -1.92
C PHE A 63 4.39 -7.65 -2.78
N VAL A 64 3.46 -7.03 -3.49
CA VAL A 64 2.57 -7.68 -4.44
C VAL A 64 3.36 -8.37 -5.56
N GLN A 65 4.38 -7.71 -6.11
CA GLN A 65 5.30 -8.33 -7.09
C GLN A 65 6.02 -9.54 -6.50
N ALA A 66 6.53 -9.44 -5.27
CA ALA A 66 7.18 -10.55 -4.57
C ALA A 66 6.23 -11.73 -4.34
N LEU A 67 4.98 -11.48 -3.90
CA LEU A 67 3.96 -12.50 -3.73
C LEU A 67 3.65 -13.22 -5.06
N ARG A 68 3.50 -12.48 -6.15
CA ARG A 68 3.32 -13.05 -7.49
C ARG A 68 4.50 -13.92 -7.92
N ARG A 69 5.73 -13.42 -7.75
CA ARG A 69 6.96 -14.14 -8.11
C ARG A 69 7.08 -15.45 -7.33
N LEU A 70 6.78 -15.41 -6.04
CA LEU A 70 6.79 -16.57 -5.15
C LEU A 70 5.54 -17.47 -5.30
N ARG A 71 4.59 -17.10 -6.17
CA ARG A 71 3.31 -17.79 -6.39
C ARG A 71 2.51 -17.99 -5.10
N VAL A 72 2.61 -17.04 -4.17
CA VAL A 72 1.82 -17.02 -2.94
C VAL A 72 0.42 -16.52 -3.30
N PRO A 73 -0.66 -17.26 -3.01
CA PRO A 73 -2.02 -16.79 -3.25
C PRO A 73 -2.34 -15.58 -2.35
N PHE A 74 -2.87 -14.51 -2.93
CA PHE A 74 -3.34 -13.33 -2.21
C PHE A 74 -4.54 -12.71 -2.92
N VAL A 75 -5.33 -11.97 -2.16
CA VAL A 75 -6.46 -11.18 -2.65
C VAL A 75 -6.34 -9.78 -2.07
N GLN A 76 -6.58 -8.76 -2.90
CA GLN A 76 -6.71 -7.38 -2.44
C GLN A 76 -8.19 -7.07 -2.25
N CYS A 77 -8.59 -6.81 -1.00
CA CYS A 77 -9.97 -6.49 -0.66
C CYS A 77 -10.36 -5.12 -1.26
N PHE A 78 -11.65 -4.96 -1.58
CA PHE A 78 -12.15 -3.73 -2.21
C PHE A 78 -12.22 -2.55 -1.21
N ALA A 79 -12.39 -2.88 0.06
CA ALA A 79 -12.42 -1.97 1.20
C ALA A 79 -11.50 -2.51 2.32
N GLU A 80 -11.76 -2.13 3.57
CA GLU A 80 -11.05 -2.65 4.74
C GLU A 80 -11.15 -4.18 4.83
N ALA A 81 -10.00 -4.82 5.05
CA ALA A 81 -9.87 -6.27 4.93
C ALA A 81 -10.24 -7.02 6.22
N ASP A 82 -10.43 -6.34 7.35
CA ASP A 82 -10.53 -6.98 8.67
C ASP A 82 -11.71 -7.95 8.77
N ARG A 83 -12.89 -7.52 8.30
CA ARG A 83 -14.09 -8.37 8.25
C ARG A 83 -13.90 -9.57 7.33
N ASP A 84 -13.29 -9.34 6.18
CA ASP A 84 -13.01 -10.35 5.16
C ASP A 84 -12.00 -11.40 5.66
N ILE A 85 -10.93 -10.95 6.33
CA ILE A 85 -9.93 -11.79 7.01
C ILE A 85 -10.58 -12.60 8.12
N ALA A 86 -11.39 -11.96 8.98
CA ALA A 86 -12.07 -12.65 10.08
C ALA A 86 -13.06 -13.70 9.58
N GLY A 87 -13.83 -13.39 8.52
CA GLY A 87 -14.75 -14.30 7.86
C GLY A 87 -14.02 -15.52 7.29
N LEU A 88 -12.94 -15.27 6.54
CA LEU A 88 -12.14 -16.33 5.92
C LEU A 88 -11.48 -17.24 6.97
N ALA A 89 -10.87 -16.66 8.01
CA ALA A 89 -10.22 -17.41 9.09
C ALA A 89 -11.21 -18.29 9.85
N LYS A 90 -12.42 -17.78 10.12
CA LYS A 90 -13.50 -18.54 10.76
C LYS A 90 -13.94 -19.72 9.90
N ARG A 91 -14.11 -19.54 8.59
CA ARG A 91 -14.54 -20.60 7.66
C ARG A 91 -13.46 -21.65 7.42
N TRP A 92 -12.20 -21.25 7.36
CA TRP A 92 -11.07 -22.17 7.24
C TRP A 92 -10.64 -22.79 8.56
N GLY A 93 -11.16 -22.32 9.69
CA GLY A 93 -10.80 -22.81 11.02
C GLY A 93 -9.32 -22.59 11.35
N CYS A 94 -8.75 -21.46 10.93
CA CYS A 94 -7.32 -21.20 11.06
C CYS A 94 -7.00 -19.84 11.71
N PRO A 95 -5.82 -19.68 12.34
CA PRO A 95 -5.46 -18.43 12.99
C PRO A 95 -5.27 -17.27 12.01
N VAL A 96 -5.52 -16.05 12.49
CA VAL A 96 -5.18 -14.81 11.79
C VAL A 96 -3.81 -14.33 12.25
N LEU A 97 -2.95 -13.89 11.32
CA LEU A 97 -1.66 -13.26 11.59
C LEU A 97 -1.71 -11.78 11.20
N SER A 98 -1.57 -10.87 12.16
CA SER A 98 -1.65 -9.41 11.95
C SER A 98 -0.92 -8.63 13.06
N LEU A 99 -0.78 -7.31 12.90
CA LEU A 99 -0.44 -6.37 13.98
C LEU A 99 -1.66 -5.54 14.43
N ASP A 100 -2.81 -5.70 13.77
CA ASP A 100 -3.99 -4.95 14.10
C ASP A 100 -4.58 -5.42 15.43
N SER A 101 -4.90 -4.47 16.29
CA SER A 101 -5.52 -4.77 17.57
C SER A 101 -7.02 -5.08 17.46
N ASP A 102 -7.63 -4.83 16.31
CA ASP A 102 -9.04 -5.13 16.05
C ASP A 102 -9.29 -6.65 16.04
N PHE A 103 -8.29 -7.46 15.68
CA PHE A 103 -8.34 -8.92 15.81
C PHE A 103 -8.36 -9.45 17.25
N TYR A 104 -8.16 -8.62 18.28
CA TYR A 104 -8.47 -8.98 19.67
C TYR A 104 -9.97 -8.95 19.98
N VAL A 105 -10.77 -8.31 19.12
CA VAL A 105 -12.22 -8.09 19.28
C VAL A 105 -13.02 -9.14 18.51
N PHE A 106 -12.58 -9.51 17.31
CA PHE A 106 -13.22 -10.54 16.50
C PHE A 106 -13.27 -11.91 17.21
N ASP A 107 -14.43 -12.57 17.14
CA ASP A 107 -14.62 -13.92 17.67
C ASP A 107 -14.04 -14.98 16.72
N LEU A 108 -12.72 -15.19 16.81
CA LEU A 108 -11.94 -16.10 15.98
C LEU A 108 -11.70 -17.45 16.69
N PRO A 109 -12.32 -18.56 16.25
CA PRO A 109 -12.21 -19.85 16.95
C PRO A 109 -10.79 -20.42 17.02
N ALA A 110 -9.99 -20.22 15.97
CA ALA A 110 -8.60 -20.64 15.90
C ALA A 110 -7.63 -19.59 16.46
N GLY A 111 -8.15 -18.46 16.94
CA GLY A 111 -7.43 -17.39 17.61
C GLY A 111 -6.69 -16.42 16.68
N TYR A 112 -6.07 -15.44 17.32
CA TYR A 112 -5.31 -14.37 16.68
C TYR A 112 -3.83 -14.46 17.07
N CYS A 113 -2.93 -14.42 16.10
CA CYS A 113 -1.49 -14.43 16.28
C CYS A 113 -0.92 -13.04 15.98
N PRO A 114 -0.50 -12.28 17.01
CA PRO A 114 0.20 -11.03 16.77
C PRO A 114 1.56 -11.27 16.10
N LEU A 115 1.87 -10.52 15.06
CA LEU A 115 3.17 -10.54 14.37
C LEU A 115 4.35 -10.25 15.32
N SER A 116 4.13 -9.52 16.42
CA SER A 116 5.14 -9.28 17.47
C SER A 116 5.64 -10.56 18.15
N HIS A 117 4.86 -11.64 18.10
CA HIS A 117 5.23 -12.94 18.65
C HIS A 117 5.62 -13.97 17.59
N PHE A 118 5.58 -13.62 16.30
CA PHE A 118 5.87 -14.52 15.18
C PHE A 118 7.37 -14.58 14.88
N GLN A 119 8.05 -15.62 15.37
CA GLN A 119 9.52 -15.73 15.34
C GLN A 119 10.06 -16.41 14.08
N TRP A 120 9.69 -15.93 12.88
CA TRP A 120 10.07 -16.58 11.61
C TRP A 120 11.59 -16.69 11.36
N ARG A 121 12.39 -15.76 11.91
CA ARG A 121 13.87 -15.81 11.82
C ARG A 121 14.50 -16.82 12.78
N GLY A 122 13.74 -17.31 13.75
CA GLY A 122 14.19 -18.22 14.80
C GLY A 122 13.46 -19.57 14.74
N ALA A 123 13.27 -20.11 13.53
CA ALA A 123 12.65 -21.42 13.35
C ALA A 123 13.42 -22.48 14.18
N ARG A 124 12.68 -23.31 14.92
CA ARG A 124 13.24 -24.30 15.84
C ARG A 124 13.05 -25.69 15.29
N ALA A 125 14.00 -26.59 15.58
CA ALA A 125 13.83 -28.01 15.31
C ALA A 125 12.66 -28.56 16.15
N ALA A 126 11.85 -29.42 15.56
CA ALA A 126 10.86 -30.19 16.31
C ALA A 126 11.57 -31.30 17.11
N ASP A 127 11.14 -31.54 18.35
CA ASP A 127 11.65 -32.66 19.14
C ASP A 127 11.17 -33.98 18.53
N GLY A 128 12.10 -34.82 18.03
CA GLY A 128 11.84 -36.22 17.70
C GLY A 128 11.41 -36.56 16.26
N GLU A 129 11.20 -35.58 15.36
CA GLU A 129 10.92 -35.84 13.94
C GLU A 129 11.58 -34.81 13.02
N GLN A 130 11.86 -35.20 11.76
CA GLN A 130 12.35 -34.32 10.71
C GLN A 130 11.41 -33.12 10.52
N GLY A 131 11.88 -31.91 10.85
CA GLY A 131 11.25 -30.66 10.46
C GLY A 131 11.49 -29.51 11.44
N CYS A 132 11.25 -28.29 10.96
CA CYS A 132 11.31 -27.07 11.74
C CYS A 132 9.90 -26.49 11.93
N TYR A 133 9.67 -25.77 13.02
CA TYR A 133 8.45 -25.00 13.25
C TYR A 133 8.80 -23.54 13.55
N VAL A 134 7.87 -22.63 13.27
CA VAL A 134 7.98 -21.23 13.69
C VAL A 134 7.28 -21.03 15.02
N PRO A 135 7.99 -20.63 16.09
CA PRO A 135 7.37 -20.27 17.35
C PRO A 135 6.47 -19.03 17.19
N ALA A 136 5.25 -19.11 17.73
CA ALA A 136 4.30 -18.02 17.77
C ALA A 136 3.48 -18.05 19.06
N ARG A 137 2.70 -16.98 19.28
CA ARG A 137 1.67 -16.95 20.34
C ARG A 137 0.31 -16.71 19.72
N CYS A 138 -0.70 -17.38 20.27
CA CYS A 138 -2.08 -17.31 19.83
C CYS A 138 -2.97 -16.80 20.96
N PHE A 139 -3.63 -15.68 20.72
CA PHE A 139 -4.61 -15.06 21.59
C PHE A 139 -5.98 -15.74 21.44
N SER A 140 -6.67 -15.92 22.58
CA SER A 140 -8.06 -16.37 22.63
C SER A 140 -8.95 -15.34 23.33
N VAL A 141 -10.05 -15.01 22.66
CA VAL A 141 -11.11 -14.14 23.18
C VAL A 141 -11.73 -14.73 24.44
N GLU A 142 -11.92 -16.04 24.49
CA GLU A 142 -12.49 -16.74 25.65
C GLU A 142 -11.62 -16.54 26.90
N LYS A 143 -10.29 -16.63 26.76
CA LYS A 143 -9.36 -16.40 27.86
C LYS A 143 -9.40 -14.95 28.33
N LEU A 144 -9.49 -13.98 27.42
CA LEU A 144 -9.66 -12.58 27.76
C LEU A 144 -10.95 -12.36 28.55
N CYS A 145 -12.09 -12.81 28.02
CA CYS A 145 -13.41 -12.69 28.65
C CYS A 145 -13.46 -13.37 30.03
N GLY A 146 -12.84 -14.55 30.17
CA GLY A 146 -12.70 -15.25 31.45
C GLY A 146 -11.96 -14.41 32.51
N SER A 147 -10.96 -13.64 32.09
CA SER A 147 -10.18 -12.77 32.97
C SER A 147 -10.92 -11.52 33.48
N PHE A 148 -12.11 -11.23 32.93
CA PHE A 148 -12.97 -10.09 33.28
C PHE A 148 -14.35 -10.54 33.82
N GLY A 149 -14.39 -11.64 34.58
CA GLY A 149 -15.60 -12.08 35.25
C GLY A 149 -16.63 -12.73 34.32
N ARG A 150 -16.15 -13.46 33.30
CA ARG A 150 -16.97 -14.07 32.24
C ARG A 150 -17.77 -13.04 31.44
N LEU A 151 -17.08 -11.99 31.01
CA LEU A 151 -17.62 -10.99 30.07
C LEU A 151 -18.20 -11.71 28.84
N ASN A 152 -19.43 -11.37 28.44
CA ASN A 152 -19.98 -11.90 27.19
C ASN A 152 -19.18 -11.33 26.01
N LYS A 153 -18.60 -12.21 25.18
CA LYS A 153 -17.79 -11.82 24.01
C LYS A 153 -18.56 -10.97 23.00
N ARG A 154 -19.91 -11.07 22.95
CA ARG A 154 -20.78 -10.19 22.15
C ARG A 154 -20.68 -8.70 22.51
N LEU A 155 -20.14 -8.38 23.69
CA LEU A 155 -19.95 -6.99 24.15
C LEU A 155 -18.61 -6.39 23.71
N LEU A 156 -17.70 -7.19 23.14
CA LEU A 156 -16.39 -6.70 22.71
C LEU A 156 -16.45 -5.70 21.55
N PRO A 157 -17.34 -5.83 20.54
CA PRO A 157 -17.53 -4.77 19.54
C PRO A 157 -17.87 -3.42 20.17
N LEU A 158 -18.81 -3.39 21.13
CA LEU A 158 -19.16 -2.17 21.85
C LEU A 158 -17.96 -1.62 22.64
N PHE A 159 -17.19 -2.51 23.29
CA PHE A 159 -15.94 -2.13 23.94
C PHE A 159 -14.97 -1.45 22.98
N ALA A 160 -14.78 -1.99 21.78
CA ALA A 160 -13.85 -1.49 20.78
C ALA A 160 -14.26 -0.10 20.26
N VAL A 161 -15.51 0.04 19.84
CA VAL A 161 -16.10 1.30 19.38
C VAL A 161 -15.96 2.39 20.45
N MET A 162 -16.30 2.09 21.70
CA MET A 162 -16.20 3.06 22.81
C MET A 162 -14.76 3.39 23.22
N SER A 163 -13.80 2.52 22.91
CA SER A 163 -12.39 2.70 23.28
C SER A 163 -11.62 3.63 22.34
N GLY A 164 -12.30 4.15 21.30
CA GLY A 164 -11.74 5.09 20.34
C GLY A 164 -11.20 4.40 19.10
N ASN A 165 -12.00 3.54 18.46
CA ASN A 165 -11.82 3.30 17.04
C ASN A 165 -12.22 4.57 16.26
N ASP A 166 -11.74 4.73 15.03
CA ASP A 166 -11.73 5.98 14.24
C ASP A 166 -13.12 6.55 13.85
N HIS A 167 -14.21 5.97 14.36
CA HIS A 167 -15.58 6.20 13.93
C HIS A 167 -16.44 7.06 14.87
N VAL A 168 -16.03 7.29 16.13
CA VAL A 168 -16.88 8.00 17.12
C VAL A 168 -16.16 9.17 17.78
N ASP A 169 -16.79 10.35 17.73
CA ASP A 169 -16.34 11.56 18.43
C ASP A 169 -16.25 11.31 19.95
N LEU A 170 -15.02 11.08 20.42
CA LEU A 170 -14.69 10.82 21.82
C LEU A 170 -15.20 11.93 22.76
N ALA A 171 -15.35 13.17 22.28
CA ALA A 171 -15.85 14.28 23.08
C ALA A 171 -17.31 14.07 23.51
N ALA A 172 -18.11 13.37 22.70
CA ALA A 172 -19.49 13.01 23.04
C ALA A 172 -19.55 11.97 24.17
N LEU A 173 -18.57 11.06 24.24
CA LEU A 173 -18.51 9.95 25.19
C LEU A 173 -17.72 10.27 26.47
N ASP A 174 -16.95 11.35 26.52
CA ASP A 174 -16.21 11.75 27.72
C ASP A 174 -17.14 11.97 28.93
N ALA A 175 -18.34 12.48 28.70
CA ALA A 175 -19.36 12.61 29.75
C ALA A 175 -19.72 11.25 30.38
N PHE A 176 -19.76 10.18 29.60
CA PHE A 176 -19.96 8.82 30.10
C PHE A 176 -18.76 8.36 30.91
N PHE A 177 -17.54 8.47 30.39
CA PHE A 177 -16.33 7.99 31.08
C PHE A 177 -16.12 8.67 32.45
N VAL A 178 -16.42 9.96 32.55
CA VAL A 178 -16.36 10.73 33.81
C VAL A 178 -17.46 10.30 34.77
N LYS A 179 -18.74 10.30 34.33
CA LYS A 179 -19.89 10.03 35.20
C LYS A 179 -19.98 8.57 35.65
N ALA A 180 -19.61 7.63 34.79
CA ALA A 180 -19.57 6.21 35.11
C ALA A 180 -18.34 5.82 35.97
N ARG A 181 -17.48 6.79 36.33
CA ARG A 181 -16.28 6.62 37.17
C ARG A 181 -15.34 5.52 36.65
N LEU A 182 -15.25 5.37 35.32
CA LEU A 182 -14.43 4.33 34.69
C LEU A 182 -12.94 4.69 34.68
N ALA A 183 -12.63 5.98 34.86
CA ALA A 183 -11.30 6.47 35.16
C ALA A 183 -11.13 6.59 36.68
N SER A 184 -10.50 5.58 37.30
CA SER A 184 -10.05 5.68 38.69
C SER A 184 -8.52 5.74 38.70
N GLY A 185 -7.96 6.85 39.17
CA GLY A 185 -6.57 7.07 39.68
C GLY A 185 -5.36 6.49 38.92
N LYS A 186 -4.35 7.34 38.65
CA LYS A 186 -2.96 7.04 38.19
C LYS A 186 -2.75 6.12 36.96
N GLY A 187 -3.79 5.59 36.32
CA GLY A 187 -3.68 4.59 35.23
C GLY A 187 -3.96 5.09 33.80
N GLY A 188 -4.26 6.38 33.61
CA GLY A 188 -4.52 7.00 32.29
C GLY A 188 -5.56 6.25 31.44
N ARG A 189 -5.33 6.18 30.12
CA ARG A 189 -6.20 5.48 29.14
C ARG A 189 -6.40 4.00 29.45
N ARG A 190 -5.37 3.32 29.97
CA ARG A 190 -5.46 1.88 30.31
C ARG A 190 -6.39 1.59 31.48
N GLY A 191 -6.42 2.50 32.47
CA GLY A 191 -7.39 2.46 33.56
C GLY A 191 -8.81 2.56 33.01
N ARG A 192 -9.04 3.43 32.03
CA ARG A 192 -10.31 3.60 31.32
C ARG A 192 -10.74 2.32 30.60
N LEU A 193 -9.85 1.67 29.83
CA LEU A 193 -10.14 0.40 29.15
C LEU A 193 -10.53 -0.71 30.15
N ARG A 194 -9.74 -0.88 31.23
CA ARG A 194 -10.04 -1.86 32.28
C ARG A 194 -11.34 -1.54 33.03
N GLY A 195 -11.65 -0.26 33.20
CA GLY A 195 -12.91 0.19 33.79
C GLY A 195 -14.09 -0.19 32.89
N LEU A 196 -13.97 0.08 31.58
CA LEU A 196 -15.00 -0.21 30.59
C LEU A 196 -15.29 -1.72 30.50
N LEU A 197 -14.27 -2.58 30.40
CA LEU A 197 -14.47 -4.04 30.39
C LEU A 197 -15.20 -4.54 31.66
N ARG A 198 -14.85 -4.01 32.83
CA ARG A 198 -15.53 -4.34 34.10
C ARG A 198 -16.95 -3.80 34.18
N TRP A 199 -17.23 -2.69 33.51
CA TRP A 199 -18.57 -2.11 33.44
C TRP A 199 -19.45 -2.92 32.49
N LEU A 200 -18.91 -3.29 31.31
CA LEU A 200 -19.60 -4.12 30.33
C LEU A 200 -19.91 -5.52 30.87
N ALA A 201 -19.06 -6.08 31.73
CA ALA A 201 -19.29 -7.39 32.36
C ALA A 201 -20.58 -7.49 33.20
N ARG A 202 -21.28 -6.37 33.43
CA ARG A 202 -22.57 -6.32 34.15
C ARG A 202 -23.79 -6.57 33.27
N PHE A 203 -23.62 -6.57 31.94
CA PHE A 203 -24.70 -6.69 30.97
C PHE A 203 -24.65 -8.06 30.31
N ALA A 204 -25.82 -8.58 29.93
CA ALA A 204 -25.92 -9.84 29.21
C ALA A 204 -25.83 -9.61 27.68
N GLU A 205 -26.57 -8.62 27.18
CA GLU A 205 -26.67 -8.35 25.74
C GLU A 205 -26.18 -6.95 25.34
N PRO A 206 -25.69 -6.77 24.11
CA PRO A 206 -25.18 -5.47 23.67
C PRO A 206 -26.20 -4.34 23.68
N ALA A 207 -27.47 -4.62 23.36
CA ALA A 207 -28.54 -3.63 23.38
C ALA A 207 -28.72 -3.00 24.78
N GLU A 208 -28.67 -3.82 25.83
CA GLU A 208 -28.77 -3.35 27.22
C GLU A 208 -27.58 -2.48 27.61
N ALA A 209 -26.38 -2.85 27.15
CA ALA A 209 -25.17 -2.10 27.40
C ALA A 209 -25.20 -0.74 26.68
N VAL A 210 -25.65 -0.69 25.42
CA VAL A 210 -25.86 0.56 24.67
C VAL A 210 -26.82 1.48 25.42
N ASP A 211 -27.99 0.98 25.82
CA ASP A 211 -28.94 1.74 26.64
C ASP A 211 -28.31 2.26 27.94
N GLY A 212 -27.48 1.44 28.57
CA GLY A 212 -26.68 1.80 29.74
C GLY A 212 -25.77 3.00 29.49
N VAL A 213 -25.12 3.07 28.33
CA VAL A 213 -24.29 4.22 27.92
C VAL A 213 -25.14 5.46 27.66
N LEU A 214 -26.22 5.32 26.89
CA LEU A 214 -27.06 6.43 26.45
C LEU A 214 -27.70 7.18 27.64
N ARG A 215 -27.95 6.52 28.77
CA ARG A 215 -28.44 7.14 30.01
C ARG A 215 -27.56 8.29 30.52
N TYR A 216 -26.26 8.26 30.26
CA TYR A 216 -25.32 9.30 30.69
C TYR A 216 -25.26 10.51 29.76
N LEU A 217 -25.85 10.39 28.56
CA LEU A 217 -25.86 11.40 27.50
C LEU A 217 -27.13 12.27 27.54
N ARG A 218 -27.04 13.45 26.92
CA ARG A 218 -28.16 14.40 26.81
C ARG A 218 -29.25 13.81 25.92
N LYS A 219 -30.53 14.01 26.30
CA LYS A 219 -31.70 13.39 25.65
C LYS A 219 -31.71 13.53 24.13
N HIS A 220 -31.37 14.71 23.60
CA HIS A 220 -31.39 14.99 22.15
C HIS A 220 -30.31 14.27 21.33
N ARG A 221 -29.22 13.79 21.95
CA ARG A 221 -28.15 13.05 21.25
C ARG A 221 -28.24 11.53 21.39
N ARG A 222 -29.19 11.03 22.19
CA ARG A 222 -29.24 9.59 22.52
C ARG A 222 -29.54 8.73 21.30
N GLU A 223 -30.49 9.16 20.47
CA GLU A 223 -30.89 8.43 19.27
C GLU A 223 -29.76 8.41 18.25
N GLU A 224 -29.20 9.59 17.93
CA GLU A 224 -28.05 9.73 17.03
C GLU A 224 -26.86 8.84 17.46
N ILE A 225 -26.43 8.95 18.73
CA ILE A 225 -25.28 8.19 19.23
C ILE A 225 -25.62 6.69 19.34
N GLY A 226 -26.86 6.33 19.68
CA GLY A 226 -27.30 4.94 19.70
C GLY A 226 -27.18 4.28 18.33
N THR A 227 -27.68 4.93 17.28
CA THR A 227 -27.57 4.47 15.89
C THR A 227 -26.12 4.37 15.45
N LEU A 228 -25.28 5.36 15.78
CA LEU A 228 -23.85 5.34 15.46
C LEU A 228 -23.11 4.18 16.16
N LEU A 229 -23.40 3.92 17.44
CA LEU A 229 -22.79 2.80 18.17
C LEU A 229 -23.20 1.46 17.56
N CYS A 230 -24.49 1.27 17.25
CA CYS A 230 -24.96 0.05 16.61
C CYS A 230 -24.34 -0.15 15.22
N ALA A 231 -24.27 0.91 14.40
CA ALA A 231 -23.65 0.84 13.08
C ALA A 231 -22.15 0.50 13.15
N ALA A 232 -21.40 1.15 14.03
CA ALA A 232 -19.96 0.91 14.18
C ALA A 232 -19.61 -0.47 14.77
N MET A 233 -20.56 -1.12 15.45
CA MET A 233 -20.35 -2.50 15.92
C MET A 233 -20.41 -3.53 14.80
N GLU A 234 -21.08 -3.23 13.69
CA GLU A 234 -21.15 -4.12 12.52
C GLU A 234 -19.78 -4.31 11.85
N ASP A 235 -18.84 -3.37 12.08
CA ASP A 235 -17.46 -3.47 11.57
C ASP A 235 -16.68 -4.64 12.20
N TYR A 236 -17.12 -5.12 13.37
CA TYR A 236 -16.55 -6.29 14.06
C TYR A 236 -17.32 -7.60 13.80
N VAL A 237 -18.32 -7.58 12.91
CA VAL A 237 -19.00 -8.78 12.46
C VAL A 237 -18.21 -9.36 11.28
N PRO A 238 -17.72 -10.61 11.38
CA PRO A 238 -17.03 -11.26 10.28
C PRO A 238 -17.85 -11.22 8.99
N SER A 239 -17.18 -10.99 7.87
CA SER A 239 -17.83 -10.90 6.56
C SER A 239 -18.48 -12.23 6.17
N GLU A 240 -19.74 -12.16 5.74
CA GLU A 240 -20.48 -13.28 5.15
C GLU A 240 -20.08 -13.49 3.67
N ASP A 241 -19.32 -12.57 3.08
CA ASP A 241 -18.83 -12.71 1.71
C ASP A 241 -17.86 -13.90 1.59
N LYS A 242 -17.99 -14.67 0.50
CA LYS A 242 -17.26 -15.92 0.27
C LYS A 242 -15.89 -15.68 -0.34
N LEU A 243 -15.00 -15.03 0.42
CA LEU A 243 -13.62 -14.78 -0.01
C LEU A 243 -12.87 -16.07 -0.41
N GLU A 244 -13.24 -17.23 0.13
CA GLU A 244 -12.70 -18.53 -0.26
C GLU A 244 -12.97 -18.91 -1.71
N ASP A 245 -14.01 -18.35 -2.33
CA ASP A 245 -14.33 -18.60 -3.73
C ASP A 245 -13.22 -18.00 -4.61
N PHE A 246 -12.66 -16.84 -4.25
CA PHE A 246 -11.52 -16.27 -4.97
C PHE A 246 -10.33 -17.24 -5.02
N PHE A 247 -10.01 -17.88 -3.90
CA PHE A 247 -8.91 -18.84 -3.85
C PHE A 247 -9.20 -20.16 -4.59
N LYS A 248 -10.46 -20.47 -4.88
CA LYS A 248 -10.87 -21.69 -5.61
C LYS A 248 -11.08 -21.46 -7.10
N ASN A 249 -11.73 -20.37 -7.46
CA ASN A 249 -12.25 -20.09 -8.81
C ASN A 249 -11.86 -18.70 -9.35
N GLY A 250 -11.13 -17.89 -8.58
CA GLY A 250 -10.65 -16.57 -8.99
C GLY A 250 -11.68 -15.45 -8.94
N LYS A 251 -12.89 -15.69 -8.38
CA LYS A 251 -13.95 -14.70 -8.25
C LYS A 251 -14.00 -14.11 -6.85
N TYR A 252 -13.94 -12.79 -6.75
CA TYR A 252 -14.16 -12.05 -5.51
C TYR A 252 -15.35 -11.12 -5.71
N GLU A 253 -16.37 -11.29 -4.89
CA GLU A 253 -17.49 -10.37 -4.80
C GLU A 253 -17.67 -9.98 -3.34
N CYS A 254 -17.81 -8.68 -3.09
CA CYS A 254 -18.17 -8.16 -1.78
C CYS A 254 -19.29 -7.12 -1.89
N GLU A 255 -19.96 -6.84 -0.77
CA GLU A 255 -21.06 -5.88 -0.74
C GLU A 255 -20.65 -4.48 -1.26
N ALA A 256 -19.45 -4.02 -0.88
CA ALA A 256 -18.93 -2.73 -1.31
C ALA A 256 -18.70 -2.68 -2.84
N ALA A 257 -18.19 -3.76 -3.44
CA ALA A 257 -18.02 -3.87 -4.88
C ALA A 257 -19.36 -3.88 -5.63
N ARG A 258 -20.37 -4.59 -5.12
CA ARG A 258 -21.73 -4.62 -5.71
C ARG A 258 -22.39 -3.24 -5.71
N LYS A 259 -22.18 -2.46 -4.65
CA LYS A 259 -22.70 -1.08 -4.53
C LYS A 259 -22.00 -0.09 -5.46
N ALA A 260 -20.75 -0.37 -5.82
CA ALA A 260 -19.94 0.55 -6.63
C ALA A 260 -20.26 0.53 -8.12
N ASP A 261 -21.04 -0.45 -8.61
CA ASP A 261 -21.47 -0.60 -10.01
C ASP A 261 -20.31 -0.46 -11.03
N LEU A 262 -19.16 -1.08 -10.71
CA LEU A 262 -17.95 -1.00 -11.51
C LEU A 262 -17.88 -2.14 -12.53
N PRO A 263 -17.23 -1.93 -13.70
CA PRO A 263 -17.01 -2.99 -14.67
C PRO A 263 -16.29 -4.20 -14.07
N GLN A 264 -16.72 -5.42 -14.44
CA GLN A 264 -16.21 -6.66 -13.86
C GLN A 264 -14.68 -6.80 -13.98
N TRP A 265 -14.10 -6.34 -15.09
CA TRP A 265 -12.64 -6.43 -15.27
C TRP A 265 -11.88 -5.58 -14.25
N VAL A 266 -12.45 -4.44 -13.80
CA VAL A 266 -11.84 -3.58 -12.77
C VAL A 266 -11.86 -4.29 -11.42
N LEU A 267 -13.00 -4.90 -11.07
CA LEU A 267 -13.14 -5.67 -9.83
C LEU A 267 -12.17 -6.86 -9.80
N ASP A 268 -12.10 -7.61 -10.89
CA ASP A 268 -11.17 -8.73 -11.05
C ASP A 268 -9.71 -8.29 -10.97
N ALA A 269 -9.37 -7.16 -11.61
CA ALA A 269 -8.02 -6.64 -11.63
C ALA A 269 -7.61 -6.09 -10.26
N LEU A 270 -8.50 -5.39 -9.54
CA LEU A 270 -8.29 -4.98 -8.16
C LEU A 270 -8.08 -6.20 -7.25
N ALA A 271 -8.96 -7.20 -7.31
CA ALA A 271 -8.87 -8.41 -6.49
C ALA A 271 -7.53 -9.15 -6.66
N LYS A 272 -7.01 -9.20 -7.91
CA LYS A 272 -5.73 -9.82 -8.27
C LYS A 272 -4.52 -8.88 -8.04
N GLY A 273 -4.74 -7.70 -7.46
CA GLY A 273 -3.75 -6.65 -7.21
C GLY A 273 -3.14 -6.04 -8.49
N LYS A 274 -3.76 -6.24 -9.66
CA LYS A 274 -3.28 -5.73 -10.96
C LYS A 274 -3.56 -4.23 -11.13
N LEU A 275 -4.55 -3.73 -10.41
CA LEU A 275 -4.80 -2.30 -10.25
C LEU A 275 -4.46 -1.88 -8.82
N ALA A 276 -3.84 -0.72 -8.68
CA ALA A 276 -3.57 -0.14 -7.38
C ALA A 276 -4.86 0.30 -6.66
N PRO A 277 -4.91 0.26 -5.31
CA PRO A 277 -6.01 0.83 -4.52
C PRO A 277 -6.37 2.29 -4.86
N PHE A 278 -5.39 3.04 -5.39
CA PHE A 278 -5.60 4.38 -5.96
C PHE A 278 -6.80 4.43 -6.93
N THR A 279 -6.95 3.42 -7.80
CA THR A 279 -8.06 3.33 -8.75
C THR A 279 -9.41 3.23 -8.04
N SER A 280 -9.52 2.39 -7.01
CA SER A 280 -10.75 2.25 -6.23
C SER A 280 -11.12 3.55 -5.51
N ASN A 281 -10.14 4.23 -4.89
CA ASN A 281 -10.36 5.49 -4.19
C ASN A 281 -10.89 6.59 -5.12
N VAL A 282 -10.33 6.69 -6.34
CA VAL A 282 -10.80 7.68 -7.33
C VAL A 282 -12.23 7.36 -7.79
N LEU A 283 -12.53 6.09 -8.10
CA LEU A 283 -13.84 5.67 -8.60
C LEU A 283 -14.94 5.86 -7.54
N THR A 284 -14.66 5.48 -6.29
CA THR A 284 -15.65 5.42 -5.20
C THR A 284 -15.71 6.71 -4.37
N LEU A 285 -14.56 7.21 -3.90
CA LEU A 285 -14.48 8.34 -2.98
C LEU A 285 -14.29 9.68 -3.69
N ARG A 286 -14.02 9.70 -5.00
CA ARG A 286 -13.67 10.90 -5.79
C ARG A 286 -12.57 11.73 -5.11
N SER A 287 -11.70 11.06 -4.37
CA SER A 287 -10.65 11.69 -3.59
C SER A 287 -9.46 10.78 -3.41
N THR A 288 -8.28 11.38 -3.23
CA THR A 288 -7.04 10.65 -3.01
C THR A 288 -6.08 11.43 -2.14
N PHE A 289 -5.36 10.71 -1.28
CA PHE A 289 -4.25 11.27 -0.53
C PHE A 289 -2.96 11.07 -1.32
N LEU A 290 -2.41 12.18 -1.76
CA LEU A 290 -1.08 12.23 -2.34
C LEU A 290 -0.07 12.12 -1.21
N GLN A 291 0.27 10.88 -0.88
CA GLN A 291 1.27 10.56 0.14
C GLN A 291 2.54 11.34 -0.10
N VAL A 292 3.29 11.77 0.91
CA VAL A 292 4.54 12.55 0.77
C VAL A 292 5.78 11.69 1.01
N GLN A 293 6.94 12.06 0.47
CA GLN A 293 8.26 11.41 0.71
C GLN A 293 9.15 12.42 1.43
N VAL A 294 10.33 12.00 1.91
CA VAL A 294 11.34 12.98 2.37
C VAL A 294 11.81 13.79 1.15
N GLU A 295 11.34 15.03 1.07
CA GLU A 295 11.61 15.98 -0.01
C GLU A 295 11.70 17.41 0.55
N ASP A 296 12.16 18.36 -0.27
CA ASP A 296 12.24 19.77 0.14
C ASP A 296 10.83 20.39 0.30
N MET A 297 10.41 20.59 1.54
CA MET A 297 9.11 21.18 1.87
C MET A 297 9.02 22.68 1.53
N GLN A 298 10.15 23.36 1.27
CA GLN A 298 10.14 24.75 0.80
C GLN A 298 9.76 24.86 -0.68
N LYS A 299 9.87 23.75 -1.43
CA LYS A 299 9.48 23.66 -2.84
C LYS A 299 8.03 23.15 -2.99
N PRO A 300 7.38 23.40 -4.14
CA PRO A 300 6.12 22.73 -4.49
C PRO A 300 6.22 21.21 -4.33
N SER A 301 5.11 20.53 -4.07
CA SER A 301 5.09 19.06 -3.93
C SER A 301 5.70 18.36 -5.13
N ALA A 302 6.51 17.32 -4.90
CA ALA A 302 7.03 16.46 -5.95
C ALA A 302 5.93 15.85 -6.83
N HIS A 303 4.73 15.67 -6.28
CA HIS A 303 3.55 15.22 -7.04
C HIS A 303 3.12 16.18 -8.15
N ARG A 304 3.56 17.44 -8.12
CA ARG A 304 3.26 18.39 -9.19
C ARG A 304 3.83 17.93 -10.53
N ALA A 305 5.00 17.30 -10.55
CA ALA A 305 5.60 16.75 -11.77
C ALA A 305 4.72 15.66 -12.42
N ALA A 306 4.03 14.87 -11.60
CA ALA A 306 3.16 13.78 -12.04
C ALA A 306 1.69 14.20 -12.23
N LEU A 307 1.35 15.49 -12.06
CA LEU A 307 -0.03 15.98 -12.17
C LEU A 307 -0.66 15.68 -13.54
N PRO A 308 0.00 15.96 -14.69
CA PRO A 308 -0.59 15.65 -15.99
C PRO A 308 -0.95 14.17 -16.18
N ILE A 309 -0.11 13.25 -15.71
CA ILE A 309 -0.39 11.81 -15.75
C ILE A 309 -1.65 11.49 -14.91
N ARG A 310 -1.79 12.09 -13.73
CA ARG A 310 -2.99 11.90 -12.90
C ARG A 310 -4.25 12.43 -13.57
N GLN A 311 -4.18 13.57 -14.25
CA GLN A 311 -5.33 14.13 -14.97
C GLN A 311 -5.82 13.17 -16.07
N VAL A 312 -4.91 12.51 -16.79
CA VAL A 312 -5.26 11.47 -17.77
C VAL A 312 -5.89 10.25 -17.09
N ILE A 313 -5.32 9.79 -15.97
CA ILE A 313 -5.91 8.68 -15.20
C ILE A 313 -7.33 9.04 -14.73
N TYR A 314 -7.54 10.25 -14.20
CA TYR A 314 -8.87 10.71 -13.78
C TYR A 314 -9.84 10.79 -14.97
N GLY A 315 -9.36 11.21 -16.15
CA GLY A 315 -10.13 11.16 -17.39
C GLY A 315 -10.58 9.74 -17.69
N LEU A 316 -9.66 8.77 -17.73
CA LEU A 316 -9.98 7.37 -18.03
C LEU A 316 -10.93 6.72 -16.99
N LEU A 317 -10.76 7.04 -15.71
CA LEU A 317 -11.58 6.46 -14.64
C LEU A 317 -12.98 7.07 -14.56
N LEU A 318 -13.12 8.35 -14.87
CA LEU A 318 -14.33 9.12 -14.58
C LEU A 318 -15.11 9.53 -15.84
N ASN A 319 -14.64 9.17 -17.03
CA ASN A 319 -15.35 9.36 -18.30
C ASN A 319 -16.52 8.36 -18.40
N VAL A 320 -17.57 8.62 -17.62
CA VAL A 320 -18.83 7.88 -17.64
C VAL A 320 -19.52 8.17 -18.97
N SER A 321 -19.94 7.11 -19.65
CA SER A 321 -20.78 7.17 -20.84
C SER A 321 -21.98 8.09 -20.60
N GLN A 322 -22.22 9.04 -21.50
CA GLN A 322 -23.40 9.91 -21.51
C GLN A 322 -24.73 9.15 -21.77
N ASN A 323 -24.75 7.82 -21.56
CA ASN A 323 -25.85 6.92 -21.85
C ASN A 323 -26.65 6.55 -20.59
N THR A 324 -26.96 7.52 -19.73
CA THR A 324 -28.13 7.38 -18.85
C THR A 324 -29.27 8.18 -19.46
N GLU A 325 -30.03 7.54 -20.35
CA GLU A 325 -31.35 7.97 -20.79
C GLU A 325 -32.33 7.95 -19.60
N ALA A 326 -32.17 8.87 -18.64
CA ALA A 326 -33.14 9.12 -17.57
C ALA A 326 -32.95 10.45 -16.81
N ALA A 327 -31.98 11.29 -17.17
CA ALA A 327 -31.77 12.58 -16.49
C ALA A 327 -32.28 13.74 -17.36
N SER A 328 -33.24 14.47 -16.80
CA SER A 328 -33.91 15.64 -17.37
C SER A 328 -32.95 16.67 -18.03
N PRO A 329 -33.34 17.37 -19.11
CA PRO A 329 -32.45 18.20 -19.93
C PRO A 329 -31.93 19.50 -19.30
N SER A 330 -32.12 19.75 -18.00
CA SER A 330 -31.99 21.10 -17.44
C SER A 330 -30.73 21.39 -16.62
N LYS A 331 -29.76 20.47 -16.53
CA LYS A 331 -28.42 20.74 -15.93
C LYS A 331 -27.32 19.84 -16.51
N GLN A 332 -27.02 19.96 -17.79
CA GLN A 332 -25.73 19.49 -18.32
C GLN A 332 -24.73 20.64 -18.18
N THR A 333 -23.92 20.61 -17.14
CA THR A 333 -22.69 21.39 -17.10
C THR A 333 -21.63 20.61 -17.87
N ASP A 334 -21.08 21.20 -18.92
CA ASP A 334 -19.97 20.71 -19.76
C ASP A 334 -18.62 20.57 -18.98
N GLU A 335 -18.68 20.44 -17.65
CA GLU A 335 -17.54 20.46 -16.77
C GLU A 335 -16.97 19.06 -16.60
N LEU A 336 -15.70 18.88 -16.97
CA LEU A 336 -14.96 17.63 -16.78
C LEU A 336 -14.96 17.22 -15.29
N PRO A 337 -14.97 15.91 -14.99
CA PRO A 337 -15.02 15.43 -13.62
C PRO A 337 -13.80 15.89 -12.83
N VAL A 338 -14.02 16.14 -11.54
CA VAL A 338 -13.01 16.67 -10.61
C VAL A 338 -12.73 15.64 -9.52
N VAL A 339 -11.46 15.50 -9.16
CA VAL A 339 -10.99 14.67 -8.05
C VAL A 339 -10.40 15.54 -6.95
N CYS A 340 -10.76 15.25 -5.71
CA CYS A 340 -10.20 15.92 -4.54
C CYS A 340 -8.86 15.29 -4.14
N GLU A 341 -7.77 16.01 -4.35
CA GLU A 341 -6.43 15.62 -3.89
C GLU A 341 -6.13 16.25 -2.53
N PHE A 342 -5.57 15.45 -1.63
CA PHE A 342 -4.94 15.92 -0.40
C PHE A 342 -3.43 15.79 -0.55
N ASP A 343 -2.74 16.92 -0.66
CA ASP A 343 -1.28 17.00 -0.87
C ASP A 343 -0.66 17.93 0.18
N ARG A 344 0.66 17.91 0.33
CA ARG A 344 1.32 18.88 1.22
C ARG A 344 1.27 20.30 0.65
N LEU A 345 1.14 21.25 1.57
CA LEU A 345 1.59 22.62 1.42
C LEU A 345 2.54 22.90 2.58
N GLN A 346 3.85 22.90 2.28
CA GLN A 346 4.90 22.93 3.29
C GLN A 346 4.68 21.82 4.34
N ASN A 347 4.43 22.20 5.60
CA ASN A 347 4.24 21.28 6.73
C ASN A 347 2.76 20.99 7.03
N THR A 348 1.84 21.43 6.15
CA THR A 348 0.39 21.27 6.34
C THR A 348 -0.21 20.48 5.19
N LEU A 349 -1.39 19.90 5.41
CA LEU A 349 -2.16 19.24 4.36
C LEU A 349 -3.06 20.27 3.66
N LYS A 350 -3.02 20.30 2.34
CA LYS A 350 -3.86 21.13 1.49
C LYS A 350 -4.81 20.24 0.69
N LYS A 351 -6.08 20.64 0.69
CA LYS A 351 -7.10 20.08 -0.18
C LYS A 351 -7.10 20.85 -1.50
N THR A 352 -6.96 20.16 -2.61
CA THR A 352 -7.01 20.70 -3.98
C THR A 352 -7.99 19.91 -4.83
N PHE A 353 -8.58 20.58 -5.82
CA PHE A 353 -9.51 19.97 -6.75
C PHE A 353 -8.85 19.92 -8.12
N VAL A 354 -8.61 18.72 -8.63
CA VAL A 354 -7.93 18.49 -9.90
C VAL A 354 -8.94 18.04 -10.92
N GLN A 355 -9.03 18.80 -12.01
CA GLN A 355 -9.87 18.47 -13.15
C GLN A 355 -9.21 17.37 -13.98
N ALA A 356 -10.01 16.38 -14.38
CA ALA A 356 -9.61 15.37 -15.34
C ALA A 356 -9.20 15.98 -16.68
N ALA A 357 -8.29 15.34 -17.39
CA ALA A 357 -7.95 15.72 -18.75
C ALA A 357 -8.99 15.14 -19.73
N SER A 358 -9.35 15.92 -20.74
CA SER A 358 -9.95 15.39 -21.96
C SER A 358 -8.89 14.57 -22.70
N LEU A 359 -9.27 13.39 -23.20
CA LEU A 359 -8.38 12.64 -24.08
C LEU A 359 -8.13 13.45 -25.37
N PRO A 360 -6.93 13.36 -25.97
CA PRO A 360 -6.67 13.96 -27.27
C PRO A 360 -7.69 13.48 -28.31
N THR A 361 -8.04 14.34 -29.28
CA THR A 361 -9.11 14.09 -30.27
C THR A 361 -8.95 12.76 -30.99
N GLU A 362 -7.71 12.34 -31.25
CA GLU A 362 -7.39 11.06 -31.91
C GLU A 362 -7.84 9.82 -31.12
N PHE A 363 -8.03 9.93 -29.79
CA PHE A 363 -8.47 8.85 -28.91
C PHE A 363 -9.95 8.98 -28.50
N CYS A 364 -10.64 10.05 -28.89
CA CYS A 364 -12.07 10.23 -28.57
C CYS A 364 -12.96 9.19 -29.26
N ASP A 365 -12.59 8.76 -30.48
CA ASP A 365 -13.35 7.79 -31.27
C ASP A 365 -13.13 6.32 -30.83
N ASP A 366 -12.09 6.07 -30.02
CA ASP A 366 -11.63 4.73 -29.64
C ASP A 366 -12.40 4.09 -28.49
N HIS A 367 -13.41 4.77 -27.94
CA HIS A 367 -14.20 4.26 -26.82
C HIS A 367 -13.34 3.86 -25.61
N PHE A 368 -12.37 4.70 -25.20
CA PHE A 368 -11.60 4.56 -23.94
C PHE A 368 -12.44 4.72 -22.66
N HIS A 369 -13.73 4.38 -22.73
CA HIS A 369 -14.59 4.25 -21.57
C HIS A 369 -14.15 3.09 -20.71
N LEU A 370 -14.25 3.26 -19.40
CA LEU A 370 -13.75 2.30 -18.42
C LEU A 370 -14.25 0.87 -18.67
N ASP A 371 -15.49 0.69 -19.10
CA ASP A 371 -16.09 -0.61 -19.45
C ASP A 371 -15.43 -1.29 -20.66
N LYS A 372 -14.92 -0.51 -21.61
CA LYS A 372 -14.39 -0.98 -22.91
C LYS A 372 -12.88 -0.86 -23.07
N ILE A 373 -12.15 -0.28 -22.12
CA ILE A 373 -10.67 -0.13 -22.23
C ILE A 373 -10.00 -1.47 -22.60
N MET A 374 -10.46 -2.58 -22.04
CA MET A 374 -9.86 -3.90 -22.31
C MET A 374 -10.14 -4.42 -23.73
N GLU A 375 -11.16 -3.90 -24.42
CA GLU A 375 -11.51 -4.22 -25.81
C GLU A 375 -10.66 -3.41 -26.81
N VAL A 376 -10.13 -2.26 -26.39
CA VAL A 376 -9.26 -1.41 -27.22
C VAL A 376 -7.98 -2.18 -27.58
N PRO A 377 -7.52 -2.13 -28.85
CA PRO A 377 -6.28 -2.78 -29.26
C PRO A 377 -5.07 -2.37 -28.42
N MET A 378 -4.20 -3.33 -28.09
CA MET A 378 -3.00 -3.08 -27.28
C MET A 378 -2.11 -1.98 -27.85
N SER A 379 -1.99 -1.86 -29.18
CA SER A 379 -1.23 -0.80 -29.84
C SER A 379 -1.79 0.61 -29.59
N ARG A 380 -3.11 0.77 -29.57
CA ARG A 380 -3.77 2.06 -29.26
C ARG A 380 -3.61 2.41 -27.77
N ARG A 381 -3.71 1.41 -26.89
CA ARG A 381 -3.45 1.57 -25.44
C ARG A 381 -1.99 1.96 -25.16
N GLN A 382 -1.05 1.34 -25.87
CA GLN A 382 0.37 1.70 -25.82
C GLN A 382 0.60 3.13 -26.33
N MET A 383 -0.06 3.52 -27.43
CA MET A 383 0.03 4.86 -28.00
C MET A 383 -0.44 5.91 -27.00
N LEU A 384 -1.60 5.72 -26.35
CA LEU A 384 -2.10 6.65 -25.34
C LEU A 384 -1.15 6.78 -24.13
N LEU A 385 -0.59 5.67 -23.66
CA LEU A 385 0.41 5.68 -22.57
C LEU A 385 1.64 6.52 -22.97
N LEU A 386 2.15 6.29 -24.17
CA LEU A 386 3.34 6.93 -24.70
C LEU A 386 3.13 8.41 -25.02
N GLU A 387 1.97 8.79 -25.57
CA GLU A 387 1.56 10.19 -25.76
C GLU A 387 1.43 10.92 -24.41
N THR A 388 0.85 10.27 -23.40
CA THR A 388 0.76 10.85 -22.05
C THR A 388 2.15 11.10 -21.44
N LEU A 389 3.10 10.19 -21.69
CA LEU A 389 4.49 10.36 -21.29
C LEU A 389 5.29 11.23 -22.28
N GLY A 390 4.71 11.63 -23.42
CA GLY A 390 5.36 12.40 -24.48
C GLY A 390 6.57 11.70 -25.13
N VAL A 391 6.59 10.37 -25.21
CA VAL A 391 7.73 9.58 -25.75
C VAL A 391 7.26 8.76 -26.94
N LYS A 392 8.02 8.71 -28.04
CA LYS A 392 7.70 7.84 -29.17
C LYS A 392 8.26 6.43 -28.96
N MET A 393 7.54 5.41 -29.42
CA MET A 393 7.98 4.02 -29.31
C MET A 393 9.32 3.77 -29.99
N SER A 394 9.62 4.48 -31.08
CA SER A 394 10.89 4.39 -31.81
C SER A 394 12.13 4.68 -30.95
N PHE A 395 11.99 5.49 -29.90
CA PHE A 395 13.10 5.76 -28.97
C PHE A 395 13.33 4.62 -27.96
N LEU A 396 12.34 3.74 -27.78
CA LEU A 396 12.38 2.67 -26.79
C LEU A 396 12.72 1.29 -27.40
N GLU A 397 12.83 1.18 -28.73
CA GLU A 397 13.08 -0.09 -29.44
C GLU A 397 14.41 -0.75 -29.05
N SER A 398 15.44 0.05 -28.77
CA SER A 398 16.75 -0.42 -28.32
C SER A 398 16.81 -0.77 -26.83
N ILE A 399 15.75 -0.44 -26.08
CA ILE A 399 15.67 -0.60 -24.63
C ILE A 399 15.03 -1.96 -24.29
N PRO A 400 15.60 -2.73 -23.34
CA PRO A 400 14.97 -3.96 -22.86
C PRO A 400 13.51 -3.72 -22.43
N SER A 401 12.61 -4.64 -22.78
CA SER A 401 11.15 -4.44 -22.63
C SER A 401 10.73 -4.07 -21.20
N HIS A 402 11.35 -4.67 -20.18
CA HIS A 402 11.07 -4.40 -18.76
C HIS A 402 11.62 -3.06 -18.25
N LEU A 403 12.46 -2.38 -19.04
CA LEU A 403 12.98 -1.03 -18.77
C LEU A 403 12.31 0.07 -19.61
N GLN A 404 11.52 -0.29 -20.63
CA GLN A 404 10.89 0.69 -21.52
C GLN A 404 10.01 1.70 -20.75
N LEU A 405 9.19 1.23 -19.81
CA LEU A 405 8.35 2.12 -18.99
C LEU A 405 9.19 3.04 -18.08
N PRO A 406 10.14 2.55 -17.27
CA PRO A 406 11.05 3.42 -16.51
C PRO A 406 11.79 4.45 -17.36
N VAL A 407 12.27 4.08 -18.55
CA VAL A 407 12.97 5.02 -19.45
C VAL A 407 12.00 6.06 -19.99
N ALA A 408 10.81 5.69 -20.43
CA ALA A 408 9.79 6.63 -20.88
C ALA A 408 9.39 7.63 -19.78
N VAL A 409 9.23 7.14 -18.54
CA VAL A 409 9.01 7.98 -17.36
C VAL A 409 10.19 8.92 -17.09
N THR A 410 11.43 8.46 -17.32
CA THR A 410 12.63 9.29 -17.13
C THR A 410 12.67 10.42 -18.15
N CYS A 411 12.37 10.16 -19.43
CA CYS A 411 12.21 11.20 -20.46
C CYS A 411 11.08 12.19 -20.13
N TYR A 412 9.96 11.70 -19.58
CA TYR A 412 8.89 12.56 -19.09
C TYR A 412 9.34 13.46 -17.92
N TRP A 413 9.98 12.86 -16.92
CA TRP A 413 10.45 13.54 -15.71
C TRP A 413 11.43 14.68 -16.04
N ILE A 414 12.40 14.46 -16.94
CA ILE A 414 13.36 15.49 -17.35
C ILE A 414 12.65 16.75 -17.87
N ARG A 415 11.55 16.60 -18.61
CA ARG A 415 10.80 17.71 -19.21
C ARG A 415 9.84 18.40 -18.26
N CYS A 416 9.32 17.69 -17.25
CA CYS A 416 8.30 18.22 -16.35
C CYS A 416 8.82 18.56 -14.93
N SER A 417 10.07 18.23 -14.62
CA SER A 417 10.67 18.49 -13.32
C SER A 417 10.83 19.99 -13.07
N GLU A 418 10.46 20.42 -11.86
CA GLU A 418 10.68 21.79 -11.39
C GLU A 418 11.27 21.73 -9.99
N PRO A 419 12.55 22.11 -9.76
CA PRO A 419 13.52 22.63 -10.74
C PRO A 419 13.97 21.62 -11.80
N GLU A 420 14.65 22.11 -12.84
CA GLU A 420 15.22 21.30 -13.92
C GLU A 420 16.19 20.23 -13.38
N VAL A 421 16.14 19.04 -13.99
CA VAL A 421 16.99 17.91 -13.60
C VAL A 421 18.45 18.22 -13.94
N LYS A 422 19.33 18.11 -12.95
CA LYS A 422 20.76 18.26 -13.15
C LYS A 422 21.35 17.00 -13.78
N LEU A 423 22.35 17.17 -14.64
CA LEU A 423 23.03 16.05 -15.31
C LEU A 423 23.51 14.95 -14.34
N HIS A 424 24.10 15.33 -13.20
CA HIS A 424 24.54 14.34 -12.20
C HIS A 424 23.37 13.59 -11.54
N GLN A 425 22.19 14.19 -11.39
CA GLN A 425 21.00 13.49 -10.89
C GLN A 425 20.55 12.44 -11.90
N LEU A 426 20.48 12.82 -13.18
CA LEU A 426 20.14 11.90 -14.26
C LEU A 426 21.12 10.72 -14.34
N LYS A 427 22.43 11.00 -14.39
CA LYS A 427 23.46 9.96 -14.45
C LYS A 427 23.43 9.02 -13.24
N ALA A 428 23.23 9.55 -12.03
CA ALA A 428 23.10 8.74 -10.82
C ALA A 428 21.90 7.76 -10.89
N LEU A 429 20.76 8.25 -11.40
CA LEU A 429 19.56 7.42 -11.59
C LEU A 429 19.81 6.31 -12.63
N LEU A 430 20.40 6.65 -13.78
CA LEU A 430 20.70 5.66 -14.82
C LEU A 430 21.70 4.60 -14.35
N LEU A 431 22.76 5.00 -13.65
CA LEU A 431 23.71 4.05 -13.04
C LEU A 431 23.05 3.15 -12.00
N THR A 432 22.05 3.67 -11.26
CA THR A 432 21.24 2.86 -10.34
C THR A 432 20.45 1.80 -11.09
N ILE A 433 19.77 2.17 -12.19
CA ILE A 433 19.03 1.21 -13.04
C ILE A 433 19.96 0.14 -13.62
N VAL A 434 21.14 0.54 -14.13
CA VAL A 434 22.15 -0.38 -14.68
C VAL A 434 22.66 -1.34 -13.60
N SER A 435 22.90 -0.85 -12.38
CA SER A 435 23.29 -1.71 -11.26
C SER A 435 22.23 -2.78 -10.93
N GLY A 436 20.95 -2.42 -11.07
CA GLY A 436 19.82 -3.32 -10.91
C GLY A 436 19.76 -4.40 -11.98
N GLU A 437 20.05 -4.04 -13.24
CA GLU A 437 20.18 -5.00 -14.32
C GLU A 437 21.35 -5.95 -14.15
N LEU A 438 22.51 -5.43 -13.72
CA LEU A 438 23.67 -6.26 -13.39
C LEU A 438 23.33 -7.26 -12.27
N GLN A 439 22.62 -6.81 -11.24
CA GLN A 439 22.13 -7.67 -10.18
C GLN A 439 21.15 -8.74 -10.70
N ARG A 440 20.27 -8.36 -11.65
CA ARG A 440 19.29 -9.27 -12.25
C ARG A 440 19.97 -10.42 -12.97
N ILE A 441 20.92 -10.13 -13.86
CA ILE A 441 21.60 -11.14 -14.66
C ILE A 441 22.55 -12.02 -13.85
N THR A 442 23.03 -11.52 -12.70
CA THR A 442 23.98 -12.27 -11.85
C THR A 442 23.26 -13.20 -10.86
N ASN A 443 22.15 -12.75 -10.25
CA ASN A 443 21.46 -13.50 -9.18
C ASN A 443 20.30 -14.38 -9.67
N ASP A 444 19.77 -14.12 -10.86
CA ASP A 444 18.64 -14.84 -11.45
C ASP A 444 18.91 -15.02 -12.96
N PRO A 445 19.99 -15.75 -13.33
CA PRO A 445 20.31 -15.96 -14.73
C PRO A 445 19.18 -16.72 -15.40
N ASP A 446 18.72 -16.23 -16.56
CA ASP A 446 17.84 -17.00 -17.43
C ASP A 446 18.48 -18.38 -17.66
N PRO A 447 17.77 -19.50 -17.47
CA PRO A 447 18.35 -20.83 -17.68
C PRO A 447 19.02 -21.01 -19.06
N ALA A 448 18.63 -20.20 -20.04
CA ALA A 448 19.19 -20.20 -21.39
C ALA A 448 20.46 -19.32 -21.58
N VAL A 449 20.81 -18.47 -20.61
CA VAL A 449 21.90 -17.49 -20.72
C VAL A 449 22.92 -17.69 -19.61
N LEU A 450 24.11 -18.19 -19.96
CA LEU A 450 25.25 -18.22 -19.05
C LEU A 450 25.62 -16.77 -18.68
N CYS A 451 25.69 -16.48 -17.38
CA CYS A 451 26.24 -15.23 -16.90
C CYS A 451 27.72 -15.15 -17.30
N ALA A 452 28.12 -14.08 -17.99
CA ALA A 452 29.52 -13.91 -18.40
C ALA A 452 30.41 -13.74 -17.16
N GLU A 453 31.64 -14.26 -17.21
CA GLU A 453 32.61 -14.07 -16.12
C GLU A 453 32.82 -12.59 -15.82
N ASP A 454 32.87 -11.77 -16.87
CA ASP A 454 32.99 -10.31 -16.81
C ASP A 454 31.86 -9.64 -16.01
N ASP A 455 30.61 -10.08 -16.17
CA ASP A 455 29.46 -9.55 -15.43
C ASP A 455 29.55 -9.89 -13.94
N THR A 456 29.99 -11.11 -13.62
CA THR A 456 30.20 -11.53 -12.23
C THR A 456 31.32 -10.75 -11.56
N ILE A 457 32.40 -10.47 -12.27
CA ILE A 457 33.52 -9.65 -11.78
C ILE A 457 33.05 -8.21 -11.58
N ALA A 458 32.37 -7.61 -12.56
CA ALA A 458 31.81 -6.26 -12.45
C ALA A 458 30.86 -6.13 -11.25
N TRP A 459 30.03 -7.15 -10.99
CA TRP A 459 29.14 -7.16 -9.82
C TRP A 459 29.92 -7.19 -8.50
N LYS A 460 30.97 -8.00 -8.39
CA LYS A 460 31.82 -8.05 -7.18
C LYS A 460 32.54 -6.72 -6.93
N GLU A 461 33.10 -6.11 -7.97
CA GLU A 461 33.76 -4.80 -7.86
C GLU A 461 32.74 -3.70 -7.49
N PHE A 462 31.54 -3.74 -8.06
CA PHE A 462 30.45 -2.84 -7.68
C PHE A 462 30.05 -3.01 -6.21
N LEU A 463 29.94 -4.25 -5.70
CA LEU A 463 29.65 -4.51 -4.29
C LEU A 463 30.73 -3.94 -3.36
N LYS A 464 32.00 -4.14 -3.72
CA LYS A 464 33.13 -3.58 -2.97
C LYS A 464 33.10 -2.05 -2.97
N TRP A 465 32.91 -1.43 -4.13
CA TRP A 465 32.73 0.02 -4.24
C TRP A 465 31.56 0.50 -3.37
N LYS A 466 30.44 -0.23 -3.39
CA LYS A 466 29.27 0.08 -2.58
C LYS A 466 29.57 0.03 -1.09
N GLU A 467 30.27 -0.99 -0.61
CA GLU A 467 30.67 -1.09 0.80
C GLU A 467 31.61 0.03 1.24
N GLU A 468 32.56 0.42 0.38
CA GLU A 468 33.55 1.46 0.67
C GLU A 468 32.96 2.89 0.62
N LYS A 469 32.10 3.17 -0.37
CA LYS A 469 31.66 4.54 -0.69
C LYS A 469 30.30 4.92 -0.11
N LEU A 470 29.40 3.97 0.11
CA LEU A 470 28.07 4.27 0.70
C LEU A 470 28.09 4.47 2.22
N GLN A 471 29.27 4.46 2.85
CA GLN A 471 29.44 4.89 4.26
C GLN A 471 29.30 6.40 4.44
N ASN A 472 29.22 7.17 3.35
CA ASN A 472 29.16 8.63 3.41
C ASN A 472 27.75 9.13 3.78
N ASP A 473 27.64 9.89 4.87
CA ASP A 473 26.37 10.36 5.45
C ASP A 473 25.77 11.59 4.76
N GLY A 474 26.38 12.06 3.67
CA GLY A 474 25.89 13.19 2.89
C GLY A 474 24.44 13.01 2.44
N PHE A 475 23.56 13.91 2.85
CA PHE A 475 22.17 14.00 2.41
C PHE A 475 21.95 15.34 1.71
N ASP A 476 21.72 15.29 0.40
CA ASP A 476 21.42 16.46 -0.42
C ASP A 476 19.91 16.53 -0.65
N LEU A 477 19.27 17.52 -0.01
CA LEU A 477 17.83 17.71 -0.03
C LEU A 477 17.31 18.07 -1.44
N ASP A 478 18.11 18.76 -2.24
CA ASP A 478 17.76 19.14 -3.62
C ASP A 478 17.72 17.90 -4.52
N ALA A 479 18.71 17.02 -4.38
CA ALA A 479 18.71 15.72 -5.04
C ALA A 479 17.56 14.83 -4.55
N ALA A 480 17.29 14.80 -3.25
CA ALA A 480 16.17 14.03 -2.68
C ALA A 480 14.83 14.48 -3.29
N HIS A 481 14.61 15.79 -3.37
CA HIS A 481 13.42 16.36 -3.98
C HIS A 481 13.27 15.97 -5.46
N SER A 482 14.36 16.03 -6.22
CA SER A 482 14.38 15.67 -7.64
C SER A 482 14.10 14.18 -7.87
N PHE A 483 14.74 13.28 -7.11
CA PHE A 483 14.46 11.84 -7.18
C PHE A 483 13.06 11.49 -6.69
N CYS A 484 12.51 12.26 -5.76
CA CYS A 484 11.15 12.13 -5.30
C CYS A 484 10.14 12.48 -6.42
N GLN A 485 10.40 13.53 -7.22
CA GLN A 485 9.62 13.83 -8.42
C GLN A 485 9.63 12.66 -9.41
N TRP A 486 10.80 12.08 -9.69
CA TRP A 486 10.89 10.91 -10.56
C TRP A 486 10.08 9.72 -10.04
N GLN A 487 10.15 9.43 -8.74
CA GLN A 487 9.37 8.34 -8.12
C GLN A 487 7.85 8.60 -8.21
N CYS A 488 7.40 9.84 -8.03
CA CYS A 488 5.99 10.21 -8.24
C CYS A 488 5.55 9.99 -9.69
N CYS A 489 6.39 10.37 -10.67
CA CYS A 489 6.13 10.15 -12.09
C CYS A 489 6.10 8.65 -12.41
N LEU A 490 7.03 7.86 -11.88
CA LEU A 490 7.07 6.41 -12.05
C LEU A 490 5.82 5.74 -11.49
N GLN A 491 5.39 6.13 -10.29
CA GLN A 491 4.20 5.58 -9.66
C GLN A 491 2.95 5.85 -10.51
N MET A 492 2.74 7.09 -10.95
CA MET A 492 1.58 7.42 -11.79
C MET A 492 1.68 6.80 -13.19
N GLY A 493 2.88 6.73 -13.78
CA GLY A 493 3.12 6.05 -15.05
C GLY A 493 2.83 4.55 -14.96
N LEU A 494 3.18 3.90 -13.85
CA LEU A 494 2.84 2.51 -13.57
C LEU A 494 1.32 2.32 -13.44
N TYR A 495 0.64 3.17 -12.68
CA TYR A 495 -0.82 3.07 -12.51
C TYR A 495 -1.56 3.30 -13.83
N LEU A 496 -1.09 4.23 -14.67
CA LEU A 496 -1.63 4.41 -16.02
C LEU A 496 -1.37 3.18 -16.90
N ASN A 497 -0.16 2.63 -16.89
CA ASN A 497 0.16 1.40 -17.61
C ASN A 497 -0.75 0.25 -17.16
N GLN A 498 -0.97 0.08 -15.86
CA GLN A 498 -1.88 -0.92 -15.29
C GLN A 498 -3.34 -0.72 -15.73
N LEU A 499 -3.83 0.53 -15.70
CA LEU A 499 -5.18 0.89 -16.10
C LEU A 499 -5.43 0.56 -17.59
N LEU A 500 -4.42 0.74 -18.41
CA LEU A 500 -4.43 0.42 -19.84
C LEU A 500 -4.15 -1.08 -20.11
N GLY A 501 -4.15 -1.93 -19.09
CA GLY A 501 -3.94 -3.37 -19.24
C GLY A 501 -2.50 -3.76 -19.56
N THR A 502 -1.53 -2.99 -19.05
CA THR A 502 -0.08 -3.22 -19.12
C THR A 502 0.47 -3.33 -20.56
N PRO A 503 0.29 -2.31 -21.42
CA PRO A 503 0.85 -2.32 -22.78
C PRO A 503 2.39 -2.31 -22.80
N LEU A 504 3.04 -1.76 -21.77
CA LEU A 504 4.48 -1.96 -21.51
C LEU A 504 4.68 -2.92 -20.34
N SER A 505 5.80 -3.65 -20.35
CA SER A 505 6.14 -4.59 -19.28
C SER A 505 6.29 -3.86 -17.95
N GLU A 506 5.71 -4.41 -16.88
CA GLU A 506 5.89 -3.84 -15.54
C GLU A 506 7.36 -4.01 -15.10
N PRO A 507 8.00 -2.94 -14.60
CA PRO A 507 9.36 -3.03 -14.10
C PRO A 507 9.42 -3.72 -12.73
N ASP A 508 10.56 -4.31 -12.40
CA ASP A 508 10.85 -4.88 -11.07
C ASP A 508 11.20 -3.78 -10.07
N ILE A 509 10.19 -3.31 -9.34
CA ILE A 509 10.30 -2.22 -8.36
C ILE A 509 10.89 -2.75 -7.03
N SER A 510 10.83 -4.07 -6.81
CA SER A 510 11.03 -4.68 -5.50
C SER A 510 12.46 -4.65 -4.96
N SER A 511 13.47 -4.53 -5.82
CA SER A 511 14.87 -4.47 -5.39
C SER A 511 15.87 -3.96 -6.43
N ARG A 512 15.48 -3.82 -7.70
CA ARG A 512 16.42 -3.65 -8.81
C ARG A 512 16.34 -2.27 -9.45
N LEU A 513 15.14 -1.72 -9.64
CA LEU A 513 15.00 -0.47 -10.40
C LEU A 513 15.54 0.77 -9.65
N TYR A 514 15.30 0.87 -8.34
CA TYR A 514 15.66 2.05 -7.56
C TYR A 514 16.12 1.68 -6.15
N SER A 515 17.20 2.32 -5.70
CA SER A 515 17.68 2.26 -4.34
C SER A 515 18.08 3.65 -3.88
N GLY A 516 17.33 4.20 -2.92
CA GLY A 516 17.55 5.55 -2.39
C GLY A 516 18.97 5.77 -1.87
N THR A 517 19.49 4.83 -1.10
CA THR A 517 20.88 4.89 -0.60
C THR A 517 21.86 4.93 -1.76
N LEU A 518 21.71 4.03 -2.74
CA LEU A 518 22.61 3.93 -3.89
C LEU A 518 22.59 5.18 -4.78
N VAL A 519 21.40 5.65 -5.17
CA VAL A 519 21.28 6.80 -6.09
C VAL A 519 21.86 8.07 -5.46
N HIS A 520 21.66 8.26 -4.15
CA HIS A 520 22.24 9.38 -3.43
C HIS A 520 23.76 9.25 -3.31
N GLY A 521 24.29 8.04 -3.05
CA GLY A 521 25.73 7.80 -3.02
C GLY A 521 26.40 8.04 -4.37
N LEU A 522 25.81 7.53 -5.45
CA LEU A 522 26.27 7.77 -6.82
C LEU A 522 26.25 9.25 -7.18
N TYR A 523 25.19 9.98 -6.80
CA TYR A 523 25.10 11.42 -7.04
C TYR A 523 26.20 12.21 -6.32
N GLN A 524 26.54 11.85 -5.07
CA GLN A 524 27.65 12.50 -4.34
C GLN A 524 29.00 12.18 -4.98
N GLU A 525 29.25 10.91 -5.33
CA GLU A 525 30.52 10.53 -5.96
C GLU A 525 30.66 11.15 -7.35
N LEU A 526 29.59 11.25 -8.15
CA LEU A 526 29.62 11.95 -9.45
C LEU A 526 29.95 13.45 -9.32
N LYS A 527 29.55 14.11 -8.22
CA LYS A 527 29.95 15.49 -7.94
C LYS A 527 31.44 15.63 -7.66
N SER A 528 32.05 14.62 -7.04
CA SER A 528 33.46 14.64 -6.62
C SER A 528 34.41 14.02 -7.65
N THR A 529 33.95 13.06 -8.45
CA THR A 529 34.80 12.24 -9.32
C THR A 529 34.03 11.77 -10.56
N PRO A 530 34.29 12.36 -11.74
CA PRO A 530 33.62 11.97 -13.00
C PRO A 530 33.84 10.53 -13.44
N SER A 531 34.89 9.84 -12.94
CA SER A 531 35.21 8.46 -13.33
C SER A 531 34.17 7.42 -12.88
N VAL A 532 33.22 7.79 -12.02
CA VAL A 532 32.12 6.92 -11.56
C VAL A 532 31.24 6.46 -12.72
N GLU A 533 31.22 7.19 -13.84
CA GLU A 533 30.50 6.74 -15.05
C GLU A 533 31.08 5.44 -15.64
N ASN A 534 32.34 5.13 -15.33
CA ASN A 534 33.01 3.91 -15.75
C ASN A 534 32.89 2.77 -14.73
N LEU A 535 32.00 2.88 -13.73
CA LEU A 535 31.81 1.88 -12.66
C LEU A 535 31.55 0.47 -13.20
N PHE A 536 30.91 0.36 -14.37
CA PHE A 536 30.59 -0.91 -15.01
C PHE A 536 31.44 -1.21 -16.25
N SER A 537 32.61 -0.56 -16.40
CA SER A 537 33.52 -0.73 -17.54
C SER A 537 34.02 -2.17 -17.73
N LEU A 538 34.04 -2.97 -16.65
CA LEU A 538 34.36 -4.39 -16.70
C LEU A 538 33.25 -5.25 -17.34
N SER A 539 32.03 -4.73 -17.46
CA SER A 539 30.94 -5.36 -18.22
C SER A 539 30.64 -4.53 -19.48
N PRO A 540 31.09 -4.98 -20.67
CA PRO A 540 30.78 -4.31 -21.93
C PRO A 540 29.28 -4.15 -22.15
N LYS A 541 28.49 -5.14 -21.70
CA LYS A 541 27.03 -5.13 -21.79
C LYS A 541 26.40 -4.03 -20.94
N MET A 542 26.82 -3.88 -19.68
CA MET A 542 26.30 -2.82 -18.81
C MET A 542 26.78 -1.43 -19.23
N THR A 543 28.00 -1.33 -19.76
CA THR A 543 28.52 -0.09 -20.34
C THR A 543 27.69 0.33 -21.56
N GLN A 544 27.40 -0.60 -22.47
CA GLN A 544 26.55 -0.35 -23.63
C GLN A 544 25.14 0.03 -23.21
N LEU A 545 24.56 -0.68 -22.23
CA LEU A 545 23.24 -0.35 -21.70
C LEU A 545 23.21 1.07 -21.13
N TYR A 546 24.19 1.47 -20.32
CA TYR A 546 24.28 2.83 -19.79
C TYR A 546 24.33 3.88 -20.90
N GLN A 547 25.15 3.66 -21.93
CA GLN A 547 25.27 4.58 -23.07
C GLN A 547 23.96 4.70 -23.86
N VAL A 548 23.28 3.59 -24.12
CA VAL A 548 21.98 3.58 -24.81
C VAL A 548 20.91 4.28 -23.96
N LEU A 549 20.88 4.03 -22.65
CA LEU A 549 19.95 4.72 -21.74
C LEU A 549 20.21 6.23 -21.76
N LEU A 550 21.46 6.66 -21.62
CA LEU A 550 21.84 8.07 -21.58
C LEU A 550 21.50 8.78 -22.90
N SER A 551 21.84 8.20 -24.05
CA SER A 551 21.53 8.80 -25.34
C SER A 551 20.03 8.89 -25.60
N THR A 552 19.25 7.92 -25.13
CA THR A 552 17.79 7.89 -25.29
C THR A 552 17.10 8.98 -24.47
N VAL A 553 17.58 9.26 -23.24
CA VAL A 553 16.98 10.27 -22.37
C VAL A 553 17.44 11.70 -22.69
N GLU A 554 18.59 11.86 -23.36
CA GLU A 554 19.12 13.15 -23.83
C GLU A 554 18.59 13.57 -25.22
N SER A 555 17.95 12.65 -25.95
CA SER A 555 17.30 12.90 -27.25
C SER A 555 15.93 13.54 -27.09
#